data_AF-A0A510JP24-F1
#
_entry.id   AF-A0A510JP24-F1
#
_cell.length_a   1.000
_cell.length_b   1.000
_cell.length_c   1.000
_cell.angle_alpha   90.00
_cell.angle_beta   90.00
_cell.angle_gamma   90.00
#
_symmetry.space_group_name_H-M   'P 1'
#
loop_
_entity.id
_entity.type
_entity.pdbx_description
1 polymer ?
#
loop_
_entity_poly.entity_id
_entity_poly.type
_entity_poly.pdbx_seq_one_letter_code
_entity_poly.pdbx_strand_id
1 'polypeptide(L)'
;MNKKRLFLVIITFLFIISCQSNQEDGIPIEQILHFPEKTENKKINYYDKEYSKELDIRNKKGEYSLILSGYAYSPDKDAYYNVYRSSFLDGNDNFVKGTPKNIEDFLVYEKVMDVGLEKFYKEIDNLEKVQKKEPKLADLDKYVQDWINILREERAKIKEIRSYYETGEYKKDDYSKGKILNDEYLKILYKRKQIFRTLNKKVKQEDYEEEKTIISNSISDDNLYMNLRKLNLLMGIFDDRLYDWNEISIGKNEKFNVDIKNQKKYRAELELILMEVEKQLKKTKELTTDSKIYSMYLKKDVYIKILEQGDKGVELSKKILDKIDNKNYDNLNALAVDNVVNTLEMYINIRQNLIVK
;
A
#
# COMPACT_ATOMS: atom_id res chain seq x y z
N MET A 1 -28.28 20.09 44.78
CA MET A 1 -27.78 19.10 43.80
C MET A 1 -26.64 18.31 44.46
N ASN A 2 -26.83 17.01 44.72
CA ASN A 2 -25.96 16.22 45.60
C ASN A 2 -24.55 16.01 44.99
N LYS A 3 -23.48 16.38 45.73
CA LYS A 3 -22.07 16.21 45.31
C LYS A 3 -21.72 14.77 44.87
N LYS A 4 -22.45 13.76 45.40
CA LYS A 4 -22.32 12.35 44.98
C LYS A 4 -22.81 12.06 43.55
N ARG A 5 -23.78 12.81 43.01
CA ARG A 5 -24.25 12.66 41.61
C ARG A 5 -23.30 13.33 40.61
N LEU A 6 -22.66 14.44 40.98
CA LEU A 6 -21.66 15.09 40.13
C LEU A 6 -20.39 14.25 40.00
N PHE A 7 -19.96 13.59 41.08
CA PHE A 7 -18.77 12.72 41.09
C PHE A 7 -18.99 11.44 40.27
N LEU A 8 -20.21 10.88 40.27
CA LEU A 8 -20.53 9.71 39.45
C LEU A 8 -20.52 10.06 37.95
N VAL A 9 -21.07 11.22 37.55
CA VAL A 9 -21.08 11.67 36.15
C VAL A 9 -19.67 11.94 35.62
N ILE A 10 -18.76 12.44 36.46
CA ILE A 10 -17.35 12.67 36.10
C ILE A 10 -16.59 11.35 35.95
N ILE A 11 -16.86 10.34 36.79
CA ILE A 11 -16.24 9.01 36.66
C ILE A 11 -16.78 8.28 35.41
N THR A 12 -18.06 8.39 35.08
CA THR A 12 -18.58 7.81 33.82
C THR A 12 -18.04 8.54 32.58
N PHE A 13 -17.79 9.86 32.65
CA PHE A 13 -17.14 10.60 31.56
C PHE A 13 -15.65 10.27 31.43
N LEU A 14 -14.94 10.03 32.54
CA LEU A 14 -13.55 9.57 32.51
C LEU A 14 -13.43 8.15 31.95
N PHE A 15 -14.40 7.27 32.20
CA PHE A 15 -14.44 5.95 31.58
C PHE A 15 -14.82 5.96 30.08
N ILE A 16 -15.57 6.96 29.60
CA ILE A 16 -15.87 7.09 28.15
C ILE A 16 -14.68 7.71 27.40
N ILE A 17 -13.86 8.55 28.05
CA ILE A 17 -12.63 9.09 27.44
C ILE A 17 -11.46 8.10 27.57
N SER A 18 -11.42 7.24 28.59
CA SER A 18 -10.40 6.18 28.72
C SER A 18 -10.74 4.87 28.00
N CYS A 19 -11.97 4.74 27.47
CA CYS A 19 -12.39 3.63 26.59
C CYS A 19 -12.61 4.07 25.13
N GLN A 20 -12.07 5.21 24.71
CA GLN A 20 -11.56 5.31 23.34
C GLN A 20 -10.22 4.57 23.33
N SER A 21 -10.33 3.27 23.09
CA SER A 21 -9.26 2.32 22.89
C SER A 21 -8.02 2.94 22.25
N ASN A 22 -6.95 3.06 23.04
CA ASN A 22 -5.56 3.01 22.58
C ASN A 22 -5.21 1.63 21.98
N GLN A 23 -6.13 1.00 21.24
CA GLN A 23 -5.78 -0.06 20.32
C GLN A 23 -5.30 0.67 19.06
N GLU A 24 -3.99 0.87 18.96
CA GLU A 24 -3.38 1.00 17.65
C GLU A 24 -3.81 -0.24 16.85
N ASP A 25 -4.58 -0.05 15.77
CA ASP A 25 -5.08 -1.09 14.86
C ASP A 25 -3.94 -1.84 14.09
N GLY A 26 -2.72 -1.84 14.62
CA GLY A 26 -1.53 -2.49 14.08
C GLY A 26 -1.50 -3.98 14.41
N ILE A 27 -1.23 -4.82 13.41
CA ILE A 27 -0.73 -6.18 13.71
C ILE A 27 0.66 -5.99 14.33
N PRO A 28 0.97 -6.64 15.48
CA PRO A 28 2.30 -6.62 16.06
C PRO A 28 3.35 -7.05 15.03
N ILE A 29 4.45 -6.31 14.90
CA ILE A 29 5.47 -6.62 13.90
C ILE A 29 6.04 -8.03 14.11
N GLU A 30 6.05 -8.49 15.36
CA GLU A 30 6.46 -9.83 15.77
C GLU A 30 5.59 -10.92 15.12
N GLN A 31 4.29 -10.68 14.94
CA GLN A 31 3.40 -11.60 14.23
C GLN A 31 3.69 -11.61 12.72
N ILE A 32 4.00 -10.45 12.14
CA ILE A 32 4.35 -10.33 10.72
C ILE A 32 5.67 -11.06 10.44
N LEU A 33 6.67 -10.92 11.31
CA LEU A 33 8.00 -11.53 11.18
C LEU A 33 8.06 -13.01 11.61
N HIS A 34 7.03 -13.53 12.29
CA HIS A 34 6.98 -14.93 12.70
C HIS A 34 6.66 -15.85 11.53
N PHE A 35 7.58 -16.77 11.22
CA PHE A 35 7.39 -17.85 10.25
C PHE A 35 6.80 -19.08 10.96
N PRO A 36 5.76 -19.73 10.40
CA PRO A 36 5.18 -20.92 11.01
C PRO A 36 6.20 -22.05 11.10
N GLU A 37 6.08 -22.88 12.14
CA GLU A 37 6.90 -24.09 12.31
C GLU A 37 6.65 -25.07 11.16
N LYS A 38 7.69 -25.84 10.80
CA LYS A 38 7.58 -26.88 9.77
C LYS A 38 6.54 -27.90 10.19
N THR A 39 5.46 -27.99 9.43
CA THR A 39 4.50 -29.10 9.57
C THR A 39 4.95 -30.22 8.64
N GLU A 40 5.20 -31.41 9.18
CA GLU A 40 5.57 -32.58 8.38
C GLU A 40 4.44 -32.93 7.39
N ASN A 41 4.75 -32.84 6.10
CA ASN A 41 4.10 -33.52 4.98
C ASN A 41 2.58 -33.34 4.82
N LYS A 42 2.16 -32.27 4.13
CA LYS A 42 1.09 -32.42 3.11
C LYS A 42 1.76 -32.63 1.75
N LYS A 43 1.78 -33.87 1.26
CA LYS A 43 1.99 -34.13 -0.18
C LYS A 43 0.81 -33.48 -0.92
N ILE A 44 1.03 -32.32 -1.51
CA ILE A 44 0.01 -31.62 -2.30
C ILE A 44 -0.29 -32.48 -3.54
N ASN A 45 -1.51 -33.01 -3.63
CA ASN A 45 -1.99 -33.69 -4.83
C ASN A 45 -2.66 -32.67 -5.75
N TYR A 46 -1.97 -32.29 -6.82
CA TYR A 46 -2.40 -31.26 -7.77
C TYR A 46 -3.71 -31.58 -8.53
N TYR A 47 -4.22 -32.82 -8.42
CA TYR A 47 -5.46 -33.28 -9.06
C TYR A 47 -6.67 -33.31 -8.12
N ASP A 48 -6.53 -32.86 -6.87
CA ASP A 48 -7.65 -32.80 -5.92
C ASP A 48 -8.56 -31.60 -6.18
N LYS A 49 -9.87 -31.79 -6.05
CA LYS A 49 -10.89 -30.72 -6.17
C LYS A 49 -10.71 -29.67 -5.07
N GLU A 50 -10.20 -30.06 -3.91
CA GLU A 50 -9.85 -29.13 -2.83
C GLU A 50 -8.67 -28.23 -3.21
N TYR A 51 -7.66 -28.78 -3.89
CA TYR A 51 -6.53 -28.01 -4.43
C TYR A 51 -6.96 -27.02 -5.52
N SER A 52 -7.89 -27.40 -6.40
CA SER A 52 -8.47 -26.49 -7.40
C SER A 52 -9.14 -25.27 -6.74
N LYS A 53 -9.86 -25.48 -5.63
CA LYS A 53 -10.52 -24.40 -4.89
C LYS A 53 -9.51 -23.50 -4.17
N GLU A 54 -8.47 -24.07 -3.57
CA GLU A 54 -7.37 -23.32 -2.96
C GLU A 54 -6.61 -22.48 -4.01
N LEU A 55 -6.41 -23.03 -5.21
CA LEU A 55 -5.80 -22.31 -6.33
C LEU A 55 -6.67 -21.15 -6.82
N ASP A 56 -7.99 -21.35 -6.92
CA ASP A 56 -8.92 -20.27 -7.28
C ASP A 56 -8.95 -19.14 -6.24
N ILE A 57 -8.92 -19.49 -4.94
CA ILE A 57 -8.77 -18.52 -3.83
C ILE A 57 -7.48 -17.72 -4.01
N ARG A 58 -6.35 -18.41 -4.22
CA ARG A 58 -5.03 -17.80 -4.40
C ARG A 58 -5.00 -16.87 -5.61
N ASN A 59 -5.55 -17.31 -6.74
CA ASN A 59 -5.63 -16.50 -7.95
C ASN A 59 -6.45 -15.24 -7.73
N LYS A 60 -7.60 -15.34 -7.04
CA LYS A 60 -8.44 -14.17 -6.72
C LYS A 60 -7.72 -13.19 -5.78
N LYS A 61 -7.04 -13.67 -4.74
CA LYS A 61 -6.19 -12.83 -3.86
C LYS A 61 -5.08 -12.14 -4.66
N GLY A 62 -4.41 -12.88 -5.54
CA GLY A 62 -3.38 -12.35 -6.44
C GLY A 62 -3.92 -11.26 -7.37
N GLU A 63 -5.12 -11.42 -7.94
CA GLU A 63 -5.77 -10.37 -8.74
C GLU A 63 -6.03 -9.10 -7.93
N TYR A 64 -6.49 -9.21 -6.67
CA TYR A 64 -6.62 -8.04 -5.79
C TYR A 64 -5.29 -7.37 -5.50
N SER A 65 -4.25 -8.14 -5.15
CA SER A 65 -2.92 -7.61 -4.86
C SER A 65 -2.31 -6.88 -6.05
N LEU A 66 -2.50 -7.39 -7.27
CA LEU A 66 -2.06 -6.76 -8.52
C LEU A 66 -2.77 -5.44 -8.78
N ILE A 67 -4.10 -5.40 -8.67
CA ILE A 67 -4.88 -4.16 -8.89
C ILE A 67 -4.51 -3.10 -7.85
N LEU A 68 -4.38 -3.48 -6.57
CA LEU A 68 -3.99 -2.56 -5.50
C LEU A 68 -2.58 -2.03 -5.70
N SER A 69 -1.64 -2.87 -6.13
CA SER A 69 -0.28 -2.45 -6.45
C SER A 69 -0.27 -1.48 -7.63
N GLY A 70 -1.02 -1.79 -8.70
CA GLY A 70 -1.18 -0.89 -9.85
C GLY A 70 -1.71 0.48 -9.44
N TYR A 71 -2.73 0.51 -8.58
CA TYR A 71 -3.26 1.75 -8.00
C TYR A 71 -2.21 2.47 -7.13
N ALA A 72 -1.57 1.77 -6.20
CA ALA A 72 -0.61 2.34 -5.25
C ALA A 72 0.53 3.05 -5.97
N TYR A 73 1.01 2.47 -7.07
CA TYR A 73 2.14 2.98 -7.87
C TYR A 73 1.73 3.90 -9.01
N SER A 74 0.44 4.02 -9.31
CA SER A 74 -0.02 4.88 -10.40
C SER A 74 0.26 6.36 -10.11
N PRO A 75 0.89 7.10 -11.05
CA PRO A 75 1.01 8.55 -10.95
C PRO A 75 -0.33 9.27 -11.23
N ASP A 76 -1.26 8.59 -11.91
CA ASP A 76 -2.50 9.18 -12.42
C ASP A 76 -3.63 9.23 -11.37
N LYS A 77 -3.51 8.47 -10.27
CA LYS A 77 -4.57 8.34 -9.25
C LYS A 77 -5.02 9.66 -8.61
N ASP A 78 -4.12 10.65 -8.54
CA ASP A 78 -4.39 11.96 -7.93
C ASP A 78 -4.38 13.08 -8.96
N ALA A 79 -4.41 12.73 -10.25
CA ALA A 79 -4.11 13.70 -11.28
C ALA A 79 -5.19 14.78 -11.40
N TYR A 80 -6.47 14.42 -11.22
CA TYR A 80 -7.54 15.40 -11.06
C TYR A 80 -7.29 16.33 -9.87
N TYR A 81 -6.97 15.78 -8.70
CA TYR A 81 -6.70 16.58 -7.49
C TYR A 81 -5.57 17.57 -7.72
N ASN A 82 -4.52 17.20 -8.45
CA ASN A 82 -3.39 18.10 -8.72
C ASN A 82 -3.78 19.30 -9.60
N VAL A 83 -4.68 19.11 -10.56
CA VAL A 83 -5.21 20.21 -11.40
C VAL A 83 -6.21 21.04 -10.61
N TYR A 84 -7.04 20.38 -9.80
CA TYR A 84 -8.01 21.04 -8.94
C TYR A 84 -7.32 21.95 -7.92
N ARG A 85 -6.32 21.43 -7.19
CA ARG A 85 -5.60 22.17 -6.16
C ARG A 85 -4.88 23.41 -6.72
N SER A 86 -4.28 23.32 -7.91
CA SER A 86 -3.61 24.47 -8.52
C SER A 86 -4.56 25.59 -8.93
N SER A 87 -5.85 25.25 -9.10
CA SER A 87 -6.86 26.16 -9.62
C SER A 87 -7.70 26.79 -8.51
N PHE A 88 -7.99 26.02 -7.45
CA PHE A 88 -9.02 26.34 -6.45
C PHE A 88 -8.57 26.19 -5.00
N LEU A 89 -7.32 25.83 -4.72
CA LEU A 89 -6.80 25.71 -3.36
C LEU A 89 -5.61 26.65 -3.12
N ASP A 90 -5.50 27.18 -1.90
CA ASP A 90 -4.27 27.81 -1.40
C ASP A 90 -3.28 26.76 -0.89
N GLY A 91 -2.11 27.20 -0.39
CA GLY A 91 -1.08 26.30 0.15
C GLY A 91 -1.48 25.52 1.42
N ASN A 92 -2.66 25.78 1.98
CA ASN A 92 -3.22 25.11 3.16
C ASN A 92 -4.51 24.33 2.81
N ASP A 93 -4.74 24.03 1.54
CA ASP A 93 -5.95 23.37 1.03
C ASP A 93 -7.26 24.14 1.33
N ASN A 94 -7.20 25.46 1.57
CA ASN A 94 -8.39 26.28 1.67
C ASN A 94 -8.90 26.67 0.28
N PHE A 95 -10.22 26.66 0.12
CA PHE A 95 -10.85 27.09 -1.13
C PHE A 95 -10.52 28.55 -1.47
N VAL A 96 -10.06 28.78 -2.70
CA VAL A 96 -9.87 30.11 -3.30
C VAL A 96 -10.67 30.24 -4.58
N LYS A 97 -11.15 31.46 -4.85
CA LYS A 97 -11.87 31.76 -6.10
C LYS A 97 -10.90 31.65 -7.27
N GLY A 98 -11.19 30.75 -8.21
CA GLY A 98 -10.39 30.62 -9.43
C GLY A 98 -10.52 31.85 -10.32
N THR A 99 -9.41 32.32 -10.88
CA THR A 99 -9.42 33.35 -11.91
C THR A 99 -10.07 32.82 -13.21
N PRO A 100 -10.54 33.67 -14.14
CA PRO A 100 -11.04 33.20 -15.43
C PRO A 100 -10.07 32.27 -16.16
N LYS A 101 -8.77 32.60 -16.10
CA LYS A 101 -7.72 31.76 -16.68
C LYS A 101 -7.58 30.42 -15.94
N ASN A 102 -7.60 30.42 -14.60
CA ASN A 102 -7.54 29.16 -13.83
C ASN A 102 -8.69 28.22 -14.18
N ILE A 103 -9.89 28.78 -14.39
CA ILE A 103 -11.08 27.99 -14.74
C ILE A 103 -10.95 27.43 -16.16
N GLU A 104 -10.48 28.24 -17.12
CA GLU A 104 -10.19 27.78 -18.48
C GLU A 104 -9.16 26.65 -18.48
N ASP A 105 -8.02 26.87 -17.80
CA ASP A 105 -6.95 25.88 -17.67
C ASP A 105 -7.49 24.60 -17.01
N PHE A 106 -8.24 24.70 -15.90
CA PHE A 106 -8.87 23.55 -15.24
C PHE A 106 -9.74 22.73 -16.20
N LEU A 107 -10.60 23.38 -16.99
CA LEU A 107 -11.50 22.70 -17.93
C LEU A 107 -10.77 22.10 -19.15
N VAL A 108 -9.65 22.69 -19.57
CA VAL A 108 -8.81 22.15 -20.66
C VAL A 108 -8.01 20.95 -20.16
N TYR A 109 -7.30 21.10 -19.04
CA TYR A 109 -6.50 20.03 -18.46
C TYR A 109 -7.38 18.84 -18.07
N GLU A 110 -8.54 19.08 -17.48
CA GLU A 110 -9.46 17.99 -17.11
C GLU A 110 -9.87 17.16 -18.34
N LYS A 111 -10.18 17.76 -19.49
CA LYS A 111 -10.51 17.00 -20.71
C LYS A 111 -9.39 16.11 -21.21
N VAL A 112 -8.13 16.54 -21.07
CA VAL A 112 -6.96 15.73 -21.40
C VAL A 112 -6.81 14.59 -20.40
N MET A 113 -7.07 14.86 -19.12
CA MET A 113 -6.98 13.91 -18.03
C MET A 113 -8.16 12.92 -17.97
N ASP A 114 -9.31 13.27 -18.54
CA ASP A 114 -10.51 12.43 -18.60
C ASP A 114 -10.20 11.08 -19.29
N VAL A 115 -9.29 11.07 -20.28
CA VAL A 115 -8.79 9.84 -20.92
C VAL A 115 -8.02 8.94 -19.93
N GLY A 116 -7.16 9.54 -19.08
CA GLY A 116 -6.41 8.83 -18.05
C GLY A 116 -7.30 8.35 -16.90
N LEU A 117 -8.23 9.20 -16.47
CA LEU A 117 -9.26 8.85 -15.48
C LEU A 117 -10.19 7.75 -15.99
N GLU A 118 -10.55 7.74 -17.27
CA GLU A 118 -11.37 6.68 -17.84
C GLU A 118 -10.64 5.34 -17.83
N LYS A 119 -9.35 5.31 -18.15
CA LYS A 119 -8.52 4.10 -18.03
C LYS A 119 -8.47 3.62 -16.57
N PHE A 120 -8.26 4.53 -15.64
CA PHE A 120 -8.29 4.25 -14.20
C PHE A 120 -9.64 3.67 -13.75
N TYR A 121 -10.76 4.26 -14.17
CA TYR A 121 -12.09 3.75 -13.83
C TYR A 121 -12.41 2.40 -14.49
N LYS A 122 -11.82 2.07 -15.66
CA LYS A 122 -11.91 0.72 -16.24
C LYS A 122 -11.24 -0.34 -15.37
N GLU A 123 -10.16 0.00 -14.67
CA GLU A 123 -9.53 -0.92 -13.70
C GLU A 123 -10.45 -1.20 -12.51
N ILE A 124 -11.24 -0.21 -12.08
CA ILE A 124 -12.28 -0.38 -11.05
C ILE A 124 -13.41 -1.31 -11.53
N ASP A 125 -13.87 -1.17 -12.78
CA ASP A 125 -14.86 -2.07 -13.35
C ASP A 125 -14.34 -3.52 -13.44
N ASN A 126 -13.03 -3.69 -13.71
CA ASN A 126 -12.40 -5.00 -13.66
C ASN A 126 -12.36 -5.55 -12.23
N LEU A 127 -12.03 -4.74 -11.23
CA LEU A 127 -12.04 -5.15 -9.83
C LEU A 127 -13.42 -5.64 -9.38
N GLU A 128 -14.50 -5.00 -9.81
CA GLU A 128 -15.86 -5.46 -9.54
C GLU A 128 -16.13 -6.85 -10.17
N LYS A 129 -15.63 -7.11 -11.38
CA LYS A 129 -15.72 -8.44 -11.99
C LYS A 129 -14.98 -9.48 -11.15
N VAL A 130 -13.76 -9.17 -10.69
CA VAL A 130 -12.97 -10.05 -9.81
C VAL A 130 -13.73 -10.34 -8.52
N GLN A 131 -14.31 -9.32 -7.90
CA GLN A 131 -15.06 -9.44 -6.65
C GLN A 131 -16.32 -10.30 -6.79
N LYS A 132 -16.93 -10.30 -7.97
CA LYS A 132 -18.07 -11.17 -8.27
C LYS A 132 -17.68 -12.62 -8.54
N LYS A 133 -16.44 -12.94 -8.93
CA LYS A 133 -15.97 -14.32 -9.16
C LYS A 133 -16.09 -15.17 -7.90
N GLU A 134 -16.40 -16.46 -8.10
CA GLU A 134 -16.24 -17.50 -7.09
C GLU A 134 -14.77 -17.98 -7.04
N PRO A 135 -14.29 -18.45 -5.88
CA PRO A 135 -14.99 -18.48 -4.59
C PRO A 135 -15.10 -17.09 -3.93
N LYS A 136 -16.17 -16.89 -3.15
CA LYS A 136 -16.29 -15.70 -2.28
C LYS A 136 -15.23 -15.67 -1.19
N LEU A 137 -14.65 -14.49 -0.97
CA LEU A 137 -13.71 -14.20 0.12
C LEU A 137 -14.39 -13.21 1.05
N ALA A 138 -15.32 -13.68 1.90
CA ALA A 138 -16.32 -12.85 2.57
C ALA A 138 -15.79 -11.54 3.19
N ASP A 139 -14.66 -11.59 3.90
CA ASP A 139 -14.05 -10.40 4.50
C ASP A 139 -13.37 -9.49 3.47
N LEU A 140 -12.52 -10.04 2.59
CA LEU A 140 -11.81 -9.26 1.56
C LEU A 140 -12.76 -8.64 0.53
N ASP A 141 -13.77 -9.40 0.09
CA ASP A 141 -14.77 -8.95 -0.88
C ASP A 141 -15.57 -7.73 -0.35
N LYS A 142 -15.74 -7.63 0.98
CA LYS A 142 -16.35 -6.46 1.63
C LYS A 142 -15.43 -5.24 1.57
N TYR A 143 -14.17 -5.36 1.95
CA TYR A 143 -13.21 -4.25 1.86
C TYR A 143 -13.04 -3.76 0.41
N VAL A 144 -13.01 -4.70 -0.55
CA VAL A 144 -12.98 -4.37 -1.97
C VAL A 144 -14.24 -3.62 -2.40
N GLN A 145 -15.42 -4.03 -1.92
CA GLN A 145 -16.67 -3.31 -2.21
C GLN A 145 -16.66 -1.88 -1.65
N ASP A 146 -16.19 -1.69 -0.42
CA ASP A 146 -16.09 -0.36 0.19
C ASP A 146 -15.16 0.55 -0.61
N TRP A 147 -14.06 0.00 -1.13
CA TRP A 147 -13.13 0.73 -1.99
C TRP A 147 -13.74 1.08 -3.36
N ILE A 148 -14.44 0.15 -4.00
CA ILE A 148 -15.21 0.42 -5.23
C ILE A 148 -16.23 1.55 -5.01
N ASN A 149 -16.94 1.53 -3.88
CA ASN A 149 -17.96 2.51 -3.56
C ASN A 149 -17.38 3.92 -3.42
N ILE A 150 -16.28 4.09 -2.68
CA ILE A 150 -15.68 5.42 -2.50
C ILE A 150 -15.10 5.98 -3.81
N LEU A 151 -14.55 5.13 -4.68
CA LEU A 151 -14.06 5.56 -5.99
C LEU A 151 -15.20 6.00 -6.93
N ARG A 152 -16.38 5.36 -6.81
CA ARG A 152 -17.60 5.80 -7.52
C ARG A 152 -18.12 7.14 -7.00
N GLU A 153 -18.12 7.31 -5.68
CA GLU A 153 -18.49 8.57 -5.02
C GLU A 153 -17.56 9.70 -5.49
N GLU A 154 -16.25 9.46 -5.51
CA GLU A 154 -15.24 10.40 -6.03
C GLU A 154 -15.52 10.79 -7.49
N ARG A 155 -15.76 9.79 -8.36
CA ARG A 155 -16.07 10.03 -9.77
C ARG A 155 -17.31 10.90 -9.96
N ALA A 156 -18.37 10.64 -9.17
CA ALA A 156 -19.60 11.42 -9.23
C ALA A 156 -19.35 12.88 -8.80
N LYS A 157 -18.58 13.08 -7.72
CA LYS A 157 -18.24 14.42 -7.24
C LYS A 157 -17.40 15.21 -8.24
N ILE A 158 -16.42 14.56 -8.88
CA ILE A 158 -15.61 15.15 -9.96
C ILE A 158 -16.50 15.70 -11.09
N LYS A 159 -17.49 14.91 -11.53
CA LYS A 159 -18.43 15.33 -12.59
C LYS A 159 -19.30 16.51 -12.16
N GLU A 160 -19.73 16.54 -10.90
CA GLU A 160 -20.51 17.65 -10.36
C GLU A 160 -19.70 18.96 -10.31
N ILE A 161 -18.46 18.90 -9.82
CA ILE A 161 -17.53 20.04 -9.81
C ILE A 161 -17.30 20.57 -11.23
N ARG A 162 -17.07 19.66 -12.18
CA ARG A 162 -16.88 20.02 -13.58
C ARG A 162 -18.09 20.78 -14.13
N SER A 163 -19.29 20.22 -13.97
CA SER A 163 -20.53 20.84 -14.44
C SER A 163 -20.74 22.25 -13.85
N TYR A 164 -20.43 22.44 -12.57
CA TYR A 164 -20.52 23.74 -11.90
C TYR A 164 -19.67 24.82 -12.59
N TYR A 165 -18.44 24.49 -12.99
CA TYR A 165 -17.55 25.42 -13.68
C TYR A 165 -17.87 25.55 -15.17
N GLU A 166 -18.20 24.46 -15.87
CA GLU A 166 -18.56 24.46 -17.29
C GLU A 166 -19.81 25.29 -17.58
N THR A 167 -20.83 25.21 -16.73
CA THR A 167 -22.10 25.92 -16.91
C THR A 167 -22.05 27.38 -16.46
N GLY A 168 -20.94 27.82 -15.85
CA GLY A 168 -20.78 29.17 -15.31
C GLY A 168 -21.64 29.45 -14.08
N GLU A 169 -22.15 28.43 -13.39
CA GLU A 169 -22.98 28.58 -12.19
C GLU A 169 -22.26 29.38 -11.09
N TYR A 170 -20.94 29.23 -10.99
CA TYR A 170 -20.08 30.00 -10.07
C TYR A 170 -20.20 31.52 -10.18
N LYS A 171 -20.59 32.04 -11.36
CA LYS A 171 -20.80 33.48 -11.56
C LYS A 171 -22.11 33.96 -10.94
N LYS A 172 -23.09 33.06 -10.83
CA LYS A 172 -24.44 33.37 -10.33
C LYS A 172 -24.49 33.37 -8.81
N ASP A 173 -23.73 32.49 -8.18
CA ASP A 173 -23.75 32.25 -6.74
C ASP A 173 -22.50 32.76 -6.01
N ASP A 174 -21.66 33.53 -6.72
CA ASP A 174 -20.36 34.04 -6.26
C ASP A 174 -19.49 32.98 -5.55
N TYR A 175 -19.38 31.79 -6.15
CA TYR A 175 -18.57 30.66 -5.68
C TYR A 175 -19.06 29.98 -4.40
N SER A 176 -20.26 30.32 -3.89
CA SER A 176 -20.77 29.73 -2.65
C SER A 176 -20.93 28.20 -2.72
N LYS A 177 -21.50 27.67 -3.83
CA LYS A 177 -21.56 26.22 -4.06
C LYS A 177 -20.18 25.61 -4.31
N GLY A 178 -19.28 26.33 -4.98
CA GLY A 178 -17.91 25.91 -5.22
C GLY A 178 -17.16 25.56 -3.93
N LYS A 179 -17.35 26.37 -2.88
CA LYS A 179 -16.79 26.10 -1.55
C LYS A 179 -17.38 24.83 -0.91
N ILE A 180 -18.67 24.60 -1.03
CA ILE A 180 -19.33 23.39 -0.51
C ILE A 180 -18.80 22.14 -1.23
N LEU A 181 -18.72 22.20 -2.56
CA LEU A 181 -18.19 21.12 -3.38
C LEU A 181 -16.73 20.80 -3.05
N ASN A 182 -15.91 21.82 -2.77
CA ASN A 182 -14.54 21.65 -2.30
C ASN A 182 -14.48 20.84 -1.00
N ASP A 183 -15.24 21.26 0.02
CA ASP A 183 -15.22 20.62 1.33
C ASP A 183 -15.70 19.16 1.27
N GLU A 184 -16.68 18.88 0.41
CA GLU A 184 -17.15 17.52 0.15
C GLU A 184 -16.10 16.68 -0.58
N TYR A 185 -15.43 17.24 -1.59
CA TYR A 185 -14.41 16.54 -2.35
C TYR A 185 -13.18 16.19 -1.50
N LEU A 186 -12.68 17.11 -0.68
CA LEU A 186 -11.58 16.86 0.25
C LEU A 186 -11.93 15.75 1.27
N LYS A 187 -13.18 15.72 1.76
CA LYS A 187 -13.65 14.63 2.63
C LYS A 187 -13.65 13.28 1.92
N ILE A 188 -14.04 13.23 0.64
CA ILE A 188 -14.01 12.00 -0.17
C ILE A 188 -12.56 11.53 -0.35
N LEU A 189 -11.63 12.43 -0.71
CA LEU A 189 -10.21 12.09 -0.86
C LEU A 189 -9.61 11.52 0.44
N TYR A 190 -9.94 12.13 1.58
CA TYR A 190 -9.50 11.63 2.88
C TYR A 190 -10.06 10.22 3.15
N LYS A 191 -11.37 10.00 2.95
CA LYS A 191 -12.00 8.68 3.12
C LYS A 191 -11.40 7.64 2.18
N ARG A 192 -11.16 7.98 0.91
CA ARG A 192 -10.56 7.11 -0.09
C ARG A 192 -9.21 6.57 0.38
N LYS A 193 -8.33 7.45 0.88
CA LYS A 193 -7.01 7.08 1.41
C LYS A 193 -7.12 6.13 2.62
N GLN A 194 -8.05 6.38 3.54
CA GLN A 194 -8.27 5.52 4.71
C GLN A 194 -8.80 4.13 4.33
N ILE A 195 -9.77 4.07 3.41
CA ILE A 195 -10.34 2.81 2.91
C ILE A 195 -9.28 2.02 2.14
N PHE A 196 -8.53 2.68 1.25
CA PHE A 196 -7.42 2.05 0.53
C PHE A 196 -6.39 1.47 1.49
N ARG A 197 -5.91 2.25 2.46
CA ARG A 197 -4.93 1.80 3.46
C ARG A 197 -5.40 0.55 4.19
N THR A 198 -6.66 0.52 4.59
CA THR A 198 -7.27 -0.62 5.30
C THR A 198 -7.31 -1.87 4.41
N LEU A 199 -7.78 -1.71 3.17
CA LEU A 199 -7.84 -2.81 2.20
C LEU A 199 -6.44 -3.32 1.84
N ASN A 200 -5.51 -2.43 1.51
CA ASN A 200 -4.13 -2.77 1.16
C ASN A 200 -3.46 -3.55 2.28
N LYS A 201 -3.58 -3.08 3.52
CA LYS A 201 -3.07 -3.79 4.69
C LYS A 201 -3.62 -5.21 4.81
N LYS A 202 -4.93 -5.41 4.60
CA LYS A 202 -5.55 -6.73 4.69
C LYS A 202 -5.08 -7.68 3.58
N VAL A 203 -4.99 -7.19 2.35
CA VAL A 203 -4.50 -8.01 1.23
C VAL A 203 -3.03 -8.37 1.42
N LYS A 204 -2.17 -7.43 1.82
CA LYS A 204 -0.76 -7.70 2.09
C LYS A 204 -0.55 -8.69 3.23
N GLN A 205 -1.36 -8.61 4.30
CA GLN A 205 -1.30 -9.58 5.39
C GLN A 205 -1.57 -11.01 4.91
N GLU A 206 -2.61 -11.19 4.11
CA GLU A 206 -2.95 -12.50 3.52
C GLU A 206 -1.85 -13.00 2.59
N ASP A 207 -1.29 -12.12 1.74
CA ASP A 207 -0.17 -12.46 0.87
C ASP A 207 1.08 -12.87 1.68
N TYR A 208 1.36 -12.19 2.78
CA TYR A 208 2.49 -12.49 3.65
C TYR A 208 2.32 -13.82 4.39
N GLU A 209 1.14 -14.12 4.94
CA GLU A 209 0.90 -15.41 5.57
C GLU A 209 1.01 -16.58 4.58
N GLU A 210 0.52 -16.39 3.36
CA GLU A 210 0.67 -17.39 2.30
C GLU A 210 2.14 -17.59 1.93
N GLU A 211 2.88 -16.51 1.70
CA GLU A 211 4.29 -16.55 1.34
C GLU A 211 5.14 -17.21 2.45
N LYS A 212 4.88 -16.86 3.72
CA LYS A 212 5.51 -17.48 4.89
C LYS A 212 5.23 -18.98 4.95
N THR A 213 4.00 -19.39 4.70
CA THR A 213 3.61 -20.81 4.65
C THR A 213 4.39 -21.55 3.56
N ILE A 214 4.51 -20.96 2.36
CA ILE A 214 5.27 -21.56 1.27
C ILE A 214 6.76 -21.69 1.62
N ILE A 215 7.34 -20.67 2.24
CA ILE A 215 8.75 -20.66 2.67
C ILE A 215 8.98 -21.72 3.76
N SER A 216 8.13 -21.78 4.78
CA SER A 216 8.24 -22.73 5.90
C SER A 216 8.06 -24.18 5.46
N ASN A 217 7.19 -24.46 4.50
CA ASN A 217 6.95 -25.82 3.99
C ASN A 217 8.06 -26.34 3.06
N SER A 218 9.16 -25.60 2.90
CA SER A 218 10.29 -26.06 2.10
C SER A 218 11.05 -27.21 2.78
N ILE A 219 11.43 -28.21 1.95
CA ILE A 219 12.03 -29.47 2.38
C ILE A 219 13.39 -29.26 3.09
N SER A 220 14.08 -28.13 2.85
CA SER A 220 15.38 -27.82 3.46
C SER A 220 15.55 -26.33 3.76
N ASP A 221 16.11 -26.02 4.93
CA ASP A 221 16.45 -24.64 5.34
C ASP A 221 17.61 -24.03 4.54
N ASP A 222 18.35 -24.87 3.81
CA ASP A 222 19.44 -24.51 2.90
C ASP A 222 18.95 -24.35 1.45
N ASN A 223 17.63 -24.37 1.23
CA ASN A 223 17.06 -24.11 -0.08
C ASN A 223 17.30 -22.63 -0.47
N LEU A 224 18.24 -22.42 -1.39
CA LEU A 224 18.62 -21.09 -1.88
C LEU A 224 17.42 -20.29 -2.37
N TYR A 225 16.51 -20.91 -3.10
CA TYR A 225 15.32 -20.23 -3.62
C TYR A 225 14.41 -19.72 -2.51
N MET A 226 14.20 -20.52 -1.45
CA MET A 226 13.36 -20.11 -0.32
C MET A 226 14.01 -19.02 0.52
N ASN A 227 15.34 -19.05 0.65
CA ASN A 227 16.09 -17.98 1.29
C ASN A 227 16.00 -16.65 0.50
N LEU A 228 16.00 -16.70 -0.84
CA LEU A 228 15.79 -15.52 -1.69
C LEU A 228 14.36 -14.97 -1.60
N ARG A 229 13.35 -15.86 -1.59
CA ARG A 229 11.95 -15.46 -1.36
C ARG A 229 11.76 -14.81 0.01
N LYS A 230 12.34 -15.40 1.06
CA LYS A 230 12.30 -14.84 2.41
C LYS A 230 12.96 -13.46 2.48
N LEU A 231 14.11 -13.29 1.83
CA LEU A 231 14.76 -11.99 1.72
C LEU A 231 13.84 -10.95 1.05
N ASN A 232 13.23 -11.31 -0.09
CA ASN A 232 12.31 -10.41 -0.81
C ASN A 232 11.05 -10.08 0.00
N LEU A 233 10.48 -11.06 0.69
CA LEU A 233 9.34 -10.87 1.58
C LEU A 233 9.66 -9.86 2.70
N LEU A 234 10.81 -10.02 3.37
CA LEU A 234 11.23 -9.11 4.44
C LEU A 234 11.46 -7.68 3.94
N MET A 235 12.04 -7.52 2.75
CA MET A 235 12.19 -6.20 2.11
C MET A 235 10.83 -5.59 1.74
N GLY A 236 9.89 -6.37 1.20
CA GLY A 236 8.53 -5.91 0.93
C GLY A 236 7.79 -5.48 2.20
N ILE A 237 7.93 -6.23 3.30
CA ILE A 237 7.40 -5.87 4.62
C ILE A 237 7.99 -4.54 5.10
N PHE A 238 9.30 -4.31 4.90
CA PHE A 238 9.93 -3.04 5.23
C PHE A 238 9.30 -1.88 4.46
N ASP A 239 9.16 -2.02 3.14
CA ASP A 239 8.60 -0.99 2.27
C ASP A 239 7.14 -0.67 2.61
N ASP A 240 6.30 -1.69 2.80
CA ASP A 240 4.91 -1.50 3.19
C ASP A 240 4.79 -0.87 4.59
N ARG A 241 5.66 -1.25 5.54
CA ARG A 241 5.69 -0.64 6.88
C ARG A 241 6.18 0.80 6.81
N LEU A 242 7.17 1.10 5.97
CA LEU A 242 7.72 2.45 5.78
C LEU A 242 6.62 3.42 5.36
N TYR A 243 5.74 3.03 4.45
CA TYR A 243 4.58 3.84 4.05
C TYR A 243 3.36 3.68 4.95
N ASP A 244 3.45 2.86 6.01
CA ASP A 244 2.35 2.53 6.92
C ASP A 244 1.09 2.05 6.16
N TRP A 245 1.34 1.22 5.14
CA TRP A 245 0.36 0.64 4.23
C TRP A 245 -0.40 1.66 3.37
N ASN A 246 0.03 2.93 3.36
CA ASN A 246 -0.54 3.99 2.55
C ASN A 246 -0.10 3.90 1.08
N GLU A 247 -0.74 4.72 0.25
CA GLU A 247 -0.35 4.95 -1.13
C GLU A 247 1.07 5.54 -1.21
N ILE A 248 1.83 5.16 -2.24
CA ILE A 248 3.18 5.69 -2.50
C ILE A 248 3.11 6.78 -3.55
N SER A 249 3.71 7.94 -3.25
CA SER A 249 3.79 9.07 -4.17
C SER A 249 5.02 8.95 -5.08
N ILE A 250 4.93 8.11 -6.11
CA ILE A 250 5.99 7.98 -7.13
C ILE A 250 5.95 9.19 -8.08
N GLY A 251 7.12 9.77 -8.37
CA GLY A 251 7.27 10.78 -9.43
C GLY A 251 6.87 12.21 -9.04
N LYS A 252 6.72 12.51 -7.75
CA LYS A 252 6.39 13.86 -7.26
C LYS A 252 7.33 14.29 -6.13
N ASN A 253 7.67 15.57 -6.08
CA ASN A 253 8.28 16.24 -4.92
C ASN A 253 7.27 16.38 -3.75
N GLU A 254 6.45 15.35 -3.51
CA GLU A 254 5.55 15.32 -2.37
C GLU A 254 6.35 15.06 -1.09
N LYS A 255 5.97 15.75 -0.02
CA LYS A 255 6.54 15.52 1.30
C LYS A 255 6.21 14.08 1.71
N PHE A 256 7.21 13.38 2.25
CA PHE A 256 6.97 12.11 2.92
C PHE A 256 5.95 12.35 4.05
N ASN A 257 4.74 11.80 3.89
CA ASN A 257 3.61 12.11 4.75
C ASN A 257 3.04 10.83 5.34
N VAL A 258 3.75 10.30 6.32
CA VAL A 258 3.21 9.27 7.22
C VAL A 258 2.77 10.00 8.48
N ASP A 259 1.50 9.86 8.85
CA ASP A 259 0.98 10.36 10.13
C ASP A 259 1.48 9.44 11.25
N ILE A 260 2.72 9.68 11.69
CA ILE A 260 3.38 8.85 12.68
C ILE A 260 2.91 9.27 14.08
N LYS A 261 1.77 8.73 14.52
CA LYS A 261 1.23 8.96 15.88
C LYS A 261 2.22 8.54 16.99
N ASN A 262 3.07 7.55 16.72
CA ASN A 262 4.07 7.02 17.66
C ASN A 262 5.43 6.79 16.96
N GLN A 263 6.23 7.86 16.85
CA GLN A 263 7.51 7.83 16.11
C GLN A 263 8.50 6.79 16.64
N LYS A 264 8.57 6.63 17.97
CA LYS A 264 9.47 5.68 18.61
C LYS A 264 9.12 4.23 18.25
N LYS A 265 7.83 3.86 18.33
CA LYS A 265 7.37 2.51 17.99
C LYS A 265 7.56 2.22 16.50
N TYR A 266 7.10 3.12 15.64
CA TYR A 266 7.25 2.99 14.18
C TYR A 266 8.72 2.78 13.77
N ARG A 267 9.64 3.56 14.34
CA ARG A 267 11.07 3.43 14.07
C ARG A 267 11.64 2.09 14.54
N ALA A 268 11.31 1.66 15.76
CA ALA A 268 11.77 0.39 16.31
C ALA A 268 11.31 -0.81 15.46
N GLU A 269 10.09 -0.77 14.94
CA GLU A 269 9.58 -1.82 14.05
C GLU A 269 10.34 -1.87 12.72
N LEU A 270 10.63 -0.72 12.10
CA LEU A 270 11.44 -0.69 10.88
C LEU A 270 12.86 -1.21 11.11
N GLU A 271 13.46 -0.89 12.25
CA GLU A 271 14.78 -1.39 12.63
C GLU A 271 14.77 -2.91 12.84
N LEU A 272 13.75 -3.45 13.51
CA LEU A 272 13.57 -4.89 13.68
C LEU A 272 13.46 -5.63 12.33
N ILE A 273 12.66 -5.11 11.39
CA ILE A 273 12.55 -5.69 10.05
C ILE A 273 13.91 -5.65 9.33
N LEU A 274 14.60 -4.51 9.38
CA LEU A 274 15.90 -4.34 8.72
C LEU A 274 16.96 -5.30 9.27
N MET A 275 17.01 -5.53 10.58
CA MET A 275 17.90 -6.52 11.18
C MET A 275 17.65 -7.94 10.65
N GLU A 276 16.38 -8.33 10.50
CA GLU A 276 16.03 -9.63 9.91
C GLU A 276 16.37 -9.71 8.41
N VAL A 277 16.22 -8.60 7.66
CA VAL A 277 16.69 -8.50 6.26
C VAL A 277 18.20 -8.74 6.19
N GLU A 278 19.00 -8.06 7.01
CA GLU A 278 20.46 -8.20 7.01
C GLU A 278 20.91 -9.61 7.37
N LYS A 279 20.30 -10.20 8.40
CA LYS A 279 20.55 -11.58 8.82
C LYS A 279 20.24 -12.56 7.70
N GLN A 280 19.09 -12.39 7.04
CA GLN A 280 18.68 -13.26 5.93
C GLN A 280 19.57 -13.08 4.70
N LEU A 281 20.00 -11.85 4.39
CA LEU A 281 20.91 -11.55 3.29
C LEU A 281 22.27 -12.21 3.53
N LYS A 282 22.82 -12.09 4.75
CA LYS A 282 24.07 -12.75 5.15
C LYS A 282 23.97 -14.26 4.99
N LYS A 283 22.93 -14.89 5.54
CA LYS A 283 22.68 -16.33 5.38
C LYS A 283 22.63 -16.73 3.90
N THR A 284 21.90 -15.95 3.09
CA THR A 284 21.74 -16.24 1.65
C THR A 284 23.07 -16.18 0.90
N LYS A 285 23.96 -15.25 1.27
CA LYS A 285 25.32 -15.12 0.71
C LYS A 285 26.24 -16.28 1.12
N GLU A 286 26.04 -16.89 2.29
CA GLU A 286 26.86 -18.01 2.76
C GLU A 286 26.53 -19.34 2.04
N LEU A 287 25.30 -19.49 1.52
CA LEU A 287 24.86 -20.67 0.73
C LEU A 287 25.52 -20.80 -0.67
N THR A 288 26.38 -19.86 -1.05
CA THR A 288 26.87 -19.65 -2.44
C THR A 288 28.05 -20.49 -2.86
N THR A 289 28.61 -21.29 -1.97
CA THR A 289 29.90 -21.95 -2.21
C THR A 289 29.82 -23.20 -3.11
N ASP A 290 28.63 -23.65 -3.53
CA ASP A 290 28.48 -24.83 -4.40
C ASP A 290 27.85 -24.51 -5.77
N SER A 291 28.64 -24.70 -6.83
CA SER A 291 28.25 -24.55 -8.25
C SER A 291 26.98 -25.33 -8.64
N LYS A 292 26.68 -26.45 -7.94
CA LYS A 292 25.51 -27.28 -8.22
C LYS A 292 24.19 -26.60 -7.88
N ILE A 293 24.15 -25.77 -6.82
CA ILE A 293 22.94 -25.08 -6.37
C ILE A 293 22.44 -24.08 -7.44
N TYR A 294 23.36 -23.37 -8.11
CA TYR A 294 23.05 -22.46 -9.21
C TYR A 294 22.40 -23.18 -10.40
N SER A 295 22.97 -24.32 -10.81
CA SER A 295 22.47 -25.07 -11.97
C SER A 295 21.06 -25.66 -11.79
N MET A 296 20.59 -25.80 -10.55
CA MET A 296 19.30 -26.42 -10.23
C MET A 296 18.13 -25.43 -10.14
N TYR A 297 18.38 -24.14 -9.87
CA TYR A 297 17.29 -23.19 -9.56
C TYR A 297 17.39 -21.82 -10.23
N LEU A 298 18.59 -21.27 -10.47
CA LEU A 298 18.74 -19.89 -10.96
C LEU A 298 20.13 -19.64 -11.57
N LYS A 299 20.21 -18.93 -12.70
CA LYS A 299 21.49 -18.56 -13.30
C LYS A 299 22.34 -17.70 -12.34
N LYS A 300 23.66 -17.91 -12.34
CA LYS A 300 24.62 -17.27 -11.41
C LYS A 300 24.61 -15.74 -11.49
N ASP A 301 24.51 -15.18 -12.69
CA ASP A 301 24.42 -13.74 -12.95
C ASP A 301 23.16 -13.12 -12.34
N VAL A 302 22.01 -13.77 -12.49
CA VAL A 302 20.74 -13.34 -11.87
C VAL A 302 20.86 -13.39 -10.35
N TYR A 303 21.49 -14.42 -9.81
CA TYR A 303 21.70 -14.54 -8.38
C TYR A 303 22.55 -13.39 -7.83
N ILE A 304 23.69 -13.10 -8.48
CA ILE A 304 24.57 -11.98 -8.11
C ILE A 304 23.77 -10.68 -8.12
N LYS A 305 22.98 -10.45 -9.17
CA LYS A 305 22.11 -9.27 -9.27
C LYS A 305 21.10 -9.17 -8.12
N ILE A 306 20.48 -10.28 -7.71
CA ILE A 306 19.56 -10.29 -6.56
C ILE A 306 20.29 -9.92 -5.26
N LEU A 307 21.52 -10.42 -5.05
CA LEU A 307 22.31 -10.05 -3.88
C LEU A 307 22.71 -8.58 -3.88
N GLU A 308 23.13 -8.05 -5.03
CA GLU A 308 23.45 -6.62 -5.19
C GLU A 308 22.23 -5.74 -4.89
N GLN A 309 21.03 -6.16 -5.34
CA GLN A 309 19.77 -5.50 -4.98
C GLN A 309 19.48 -5.59 -3.48
N GLY A 310 19.75 -6.74 -2.85
CA GLY A 310 19.65 -6.89 -1.40
C GLY A 310 20.57 -5.92 -0.64
N ASP A 311 21.83 -5.80 -1.06
CA ASP A 311 22.80 -4.86 -0.46
C ASP A 311 22.36 -3.40 -0.64
N LYS A 312 21.96 -3.04 -1.87
CA LYS A 312 21.45 -1.69 -2.18
C LYS A 312 20.22 -1.35 -1.33
N GLY A 313 19.30 -2.29 -1.17
CA GLY A 313 18.10 -2.09 -0.36
C GLY A 313 18.42 -1.88 1.12
N VAL A 314 19.35 -2.66 1.69
CA VAL A 314 19.83 -2.44 3.07
C VAL A 314 20.45 -1.04 3.22
N GLU A 315 21.26 -0.61 2.27
CA GLU A 315 21.86 0.73 2.29
C GLU A 315 20.81 1.85 2.24
N LEU A 316 19.83 1.74 1.35
CA LEU A 316 18.73 2.70 1.22
C LEU A 316 17.89 2.74 2.49
N SER A 317 17.50 1.58 3.03
CA SER A 317 16.76 1.47 4.30
C SER A 317 17.48 2.14 5.46
N LYS A 318 18.81 1.99 5.58
CA LYS A 318 19.61 2.68 6.61
C LYS A 318 19.58 4.20 6.45
N LYS A 319 19.75 4.70 5.22
CA LYS A 319 19.67 6.15 4.93
C LYS A 319 18.29 6.73 5.24
N ILE A 320 17.24 5.97 4.95
CA ILE A 320 15.85 6.33 5.26
C ILE A 320 15.66 6.45 6.78
N LEU A 321 16.12 5.47 7.55
CA LEU A 321 16.02 5.50 9.02
C LEU A 321 16.81 6.65 9.64
N ASP A 322 18.03 6.91 9.17
CA ASP A 322 18.84 8.04 9.63
C ASP A 322 18.14 9.40 9.38
N LYS A 323 17.52 9.55 8.21
CA LYS A 323 16.72 10.74 7.89
C LYS A 323 15.50 10.90 8.80
N ILE A 324 14.80 9.80 9.12
CA ILE A 324 13.67 9.81 10.05
C ILE A 324 14.12 10.24 11.46
N ASP A 325 15.28 9.76 11.93
CA ASP A 325 15.84 10.12 13.24
C ASP A 325 16.21 11.59 13.33
N ASN A 326 16.85 12.09 12.28
CA ASN A 326 17.30 13.46 12.19
C ASN A 326 16.18 14.44 11.79
N LYS A 327 14.93 13.94 11.65
CA LYS A 327 13.77 14.70 11.15
C LYS A 327 14.07 15.44 9.83
N ASN A 328 14.95 14.85 9.02
CA ASN A 328 15.37 15.38 7.74
C ASN A 328 14.56 14.70 6.62
N TYR A 329 13.40 15.27 6.32
CA TYR A 329 12.47 14.73 5.33
C TYR A 329 12.81 15.16 3.89
N ASP A 330 13.87 15.94 3.69
CA ASP A 330 14.31 16.34 2.35
C ASP A 330 14.74 15.11 1.56
N ASN A 331 14.19 14.95 0.36
CA ASN A 331 14.43 13.81 -0.54
C ASN A 331 14.13 12.43 0.08
N LEU A 332 13.48 12.35 1.26
CA LEU A 332 13.15 11.07 1.89
C LEU A 332 12.20 10.25 1.02
N ASN A 333 11.21 10.89 0.41
CA ASN A 333 10.29 10.21 -0.51
C ASN A 333 11.02 9.64 -1.73
N ALA A 334 12.04 10.33 -2.26
CA ALA A 334 12.82 9.83 -3.39
C ALA A 334 13.60 8.56 -3.00
N LEU A 335 14.27 8.57 -1.84
CA LEU A 335 14.98 7.38 -1.34
C LEU A 335 14.03 6.20 -1.09
N ALA A 336 12.85 6.46 -0.53
CA ALA A 336 11.85 5.44 -0.27
C ALA A 336 11.28 4.84 -1.56
N VAL A 337 11.03 5.67 -2.59
CA VAL A 337 10.64 5.21 -3.93
C VAL A 337 11.74 4.37 -4.57
N ASP A 338 13.01 4.80 -4.49
CA ASP A 338 14.14 4.03 -5.00
C ASP A 338 14.27 2.65 -4.33
N ASN A 339 13.97 2.59 -3.02
CA ASN A 339 13.99 1.33 -2.27
C ASN A 339 12.89 0.38 -2.76
N VAL A 340 11.67 0.87 -2.90
CA VAL A 340 10.52 0.11 -3.42
C VAL A 340 10.80 -0.42 -4.83
N VAL A 341 11.33 0.42 -5.72
CA VAL A 341 11.69 0.01 -7.09
C VAL A 341 12.74 -1.09 -7.06
N ASN A 342 13.78 -0.95 -6.22
CA ASN A 342 14.81 -1.96 -6.05
C ASN A 342 14.22 -3.31 -5.54
N THR A 343 13.32 -3.28 -4.56
CA THR A 343 12.62 -4.47 -4.05
C THR A 343 11.76 -5.13 -5.13
N LEU A 344 11.05 -4.35 -5.94
CA LEU A 344 10.23 -4.84 -7.06
C LEU A 344 11.07 -5.50 -8.15
N GLU A 345 12.20 -4.89 -8.53
CA GLU A 345 13.12 -5.50 -9.49
C GLU A 345 13.69 -6.83 -8.96
N MET A 346 13.97 -6.90 -7.65
CA MET A 346 14.41 -8.14 -7.01
C MET A 346 13.34 -9.23 -7.08
N TYR A 347 12.07 -8.88 -6.80
CA TYR A 347 10.95 -9.79 -6.94
C TYR A 347 10.82 -10.33 -8.38
N ILE A 348 10.92 -9.44 -9.38
CA ILE A 348 10.86 -9.80 -10.79
C ILE A 348 12.01 -10.77 -11.14
N ASN A 349 13.23 -10.45 -10.73
CA ASN A 349 14.40 -11.31 -10.99
C ASN A 349 14.22 -12.70 -10.38
N ILE A 350 13.70 -12.78 -9.15
CA ILE A 350 13.39 -14.06 -8.48
C ILE A 350 12.30 -14.82 -9.24
N ARG A 351 11.17 -14.19 -9.58
CA ARG A 351 10.01 -14.87 -10.20
C ARG A 351 10.27 -15.31 -11.64
N GLN A 352 10.89 -14.47 -12.47
CA GLN A 352 11.00 -14.72 -13.92
C GLN A 352 12.15 -15.66 -14.29
N ASN A 353 13.18 -15.77 -13.46
CA ASN A 353 14.39 -16.53 -13.78
C ASN A 353 14.51 -17.85 -13.03
N LEU A 354 13.43 -18.27 -12.37
CA LEU A 354 13.32 -19.63 -11.88
C LEU A 354 13.21 -20.58 -13.04
N ILE A 355 14.15 -21.52 -13.09
CA ILE A 355 14.02 -22.68 -13.95
C ILE A 355 12.92 -23.55 -13.34
N VAL A 356 11.67 -23.35 -13.77
CA VAL A 356 10.62 -24.33 -13.53
C VAL A 356 11.00 -25.56 -14.36
N LYS A 357 11.44 -26.63 -13.70
CA LYS A 357 11.55 -27.96 -14.29
C LYS A 357 10.49 -28.86 -13.68
#